data_AF-M3HDC7-F1
#
_entry.id   AF-M3HDC7-F1
#
_cell.length_a   1.000
_cell.length_b   1.000
_cell.length_c   1.000
_cell.angle_alpha   90.00
_cell.angle_beta   90.00
_cell.angle_gamma   90.00
#
_symmetry.space_group_name_H-M   'P 1'
#
loop_
_entity.id
_entity.type
_entity.pdbx_description
1 polymer ?
#
loop_
_entity_poly.entity_id
_entity_poly.type
_entity_poly.pdbx_seq_one_letter_code
_entity_poly.pdbx_strand_id
1 'polypeptide(L)'
;MTPEDYTAVRCGMNVAKYILEGSIDCGIGIECIQQVELEEALKKQGRNPNDAKMLRIDKLAELGCCCFCTILYIANDKFIAENPEKIKKFLKAVKRATDYMLASPKEAWAEYGNFKPAMQSELNTKKFSRCFAYFSDSLYNVHRDWRKVNNYGKRLEILPADYQPNYTNEFLSWPEPKEVSDPLKAQELMAQHQEECKTCGGYKRLVLTGI
;
A
#
# COMPACT_ATOMS: atom_id res chain seq x y z
N MET A 1 -15.96 -19.96 -10.44
CA MET A 1 -16.54 -18.65 -10.81
C MET A 1 -15.91 -18.23 -12.12
N THR A 2 -16.72 -17.87 -13.10
CA THR A 2 -16.37 -17.37 -14.43
C THR A 2 -16.56 -15.85 -14.47
N PRO A 3 -16.01 -15.13 -15.47
CA PRO A 3 -16.31 -13.71 -15.67
C PRO A 3 -17.80 -13.39 -15.82
N GLU A 4 -18.61 -14.36 -16.26
CA GLU A 4 -20.06 -14.23 -16.45
C GLU A 4 -20.86 -14.42 -15.15
N ASP A 5 -20.23 -14.95 -14.09
CA ASP A 5 -20.88 -15.18 -12.78
C ASP A 5 -21.01 -13.89 -11.94
N TYR A 6 -20.43 -12.76 -12.38
CA TYR A 6 -20.51 -11.47 -11.69
C TYR A 6 -20.51 -10.29 -12.68
N THR A 7 -20.97 -9.11 -12.23
CA THR A 7 -20.92 -7.88 -13.04
C THR A 7 -19.76 -6.99 -12.59
N ALA A 8 -18.78 -6.77 -13.47
CA ALA A 8 -17.70 -5.82 -13.21
C ALA A 8 -18.16 -4.38 -13.44
N VAL A 9 -18.03 -3.51 -12.42
CA VAL A 9 -18.41 -2.09 -12.50
C VAL A 9 -17.18 -1.20 -12.31
N ARG A 10 -16.88 -0.34 -13.30
CA ARG A 10 -15.75 0.60 -13.24
C ARG A 10 -16.09 1.79 -12.34
N CYS A 11 -15.44 1.87 -11.18
CA CYS A 11 -15.80 2.83 -10.12
C CYS A 11 -14.84 4.02 -9.93
N GLY A 12 -13.71 4.05 -10.67
CA GLY A 12 -12.67 5.05 -10.44
C GLY A 12 -12.18 5.03 -8.98
N MET A 13 -12.12 6.20 -8.32
CA MET A 13 -11.67 6.33 -6.93
C MET A 13 -12.81 6.17 -5.89
N ASN A 14 -14.03 5.83 -6.33
CA ASN A 14 -15.23 5.88 -5.48
C ASN A 14 -15.72 4.50 -5.00
N VAL A 15 -14.90 3.45 -5.06
CA VAL A 15 -15.33 2.07 -4.71
C VAL A 15 -16.01 2.01 -3.32
N ALA A 16 -15.35 2.52 -2.27
CA ALA A 16 -15.92 2.47 -0.91
C ALA A 16 -17.22 3.27 -0.81
N LYS A 17 -17.27 4.46 -1.42
CA LYS A 17 -18.48 5.29 -1.52
C LYS A 17 -19.64 4.52 -2.18
N TYR A 18 -19.38 3.88 -3.32
CA TYR A 18 -20.41 3.16 -4.07
C TYR A 18 -20.92 1.89 -3.36
N ILE A 19 -20.08 1.25 -2.54
CA ILE A 19 -20.50 0.20 -1.60
C ILE A 19 -21.45 0.78 -0.55
N LEU A 20 -21.07 1.90 0.08
CA LEU A 20 -21.89 2.55 1.12
C LEU A 20 -23.24 3.05 0.59
N GLU A 21 -23.29 3.45 -0.69
CA GLU A 21 -24.51 3.89 -1.38
C GLU A 21 -25.36 2.73 -1.90
N GLY A 22 -24.87 1.50 -1.84
CA GLY A 22 -25.58 0.32 -2.35
C GLY A 22 -25.65 0.22 -3.88
N SER A 23 -24.80 0.98 -4.59
CA SER A 23 -24.73 0.95 -6.05
C SER A 23 -23.84 -0.17 -6.60
N ILE A 24 -22.98 -0.75 -5.75
CA ILE A 24 -22.25 -2.01 -5.98
C ILE A 24 -22.25 -2.82 -4.68
N ASP A 25 -22.23 -4.15 -4.79
CA ASP A 25 -22.28 -5.04 -3.62
C ASP A 25 -20.93 -5.16 -2.90
N CYS A 26 -19.84 -5.11 -3.66
CA CYS A 26 -18.47 -5.15 -3.16
C CYS A 26 -17.50 -4.55 -4.21
N GLY A 27 -16.22 -4.41 -3.87
CA GLY A 27 -15.24 -3.90 -4.82
C GLY A 27 -13.79 -3.98 -4.33
N ILE A 28 -12.87 -3.76 -5.26
CA ILE A 28 -11.43 -3.79 -5.00
C ILE A 28 -11.01 -2.55 -4.20
N GLY A 29 -10.26 -2.76 -3.13
CA GLY A 29 -9.68 -1.69 -2.32
C GLY A 29 -8.51 -2.19 -1.48
N ILE A 30 -7.76 -1.25 -0.89
CA ILE A 30 -6.70 -1.54 0.06
C ILE A 30 -7.18 -1.28 1.49
N GLU A 31 -6.62 -2.07 2.40
CA GLU A 31 -7.02 -2.15 3.81
C GLU A 31 -6.92 -0.80 4.53
N CYS A 32 -5.86 -0.05 4.30
CA CYS A 32 -5.61 1.22 4.99
C CYS A 32 -6.39 2.43 4.44
N ILE A 33 -7.13 2.28 3.32
CA ILE A 33 -7.90 3.37 2.70
C ILE A 33 -9.39 3.02 2.59
N GLN A 34 -9.75 2.10 1.70
CA GLN A 34 -11.17 1.80 1.43
C GLN A 34 -11.81 1.09 2.62
N GLN A 35 -11.13 0.13 3.24
CA GLN A 35 -11.70 -0.58 4.40
C GLN A 35 -11.87 0.36 5.60
N VAL A 36 -10.92 1.26 5.87
CA VAL A 36 -11.06 2.31 6.90
C VAL A 36 -12.28 3.20 6.66
N GLU A 37 -12.54 3.56 5.41
CA GLU A 37 -13.72 4.37 5.07
C GLU A 37 -15.04 3.63 5.35
N LEU A 38 -15.10 2.32 5.05
CA LEU A 38 -16.24 1.48 5.39
C LEU A 38 -16.39 1.33 6.91
N GLU A 39 -15.30 1.05 7.63
CA GLU A 39 -15.26 0.90 9.10
C GLU A 39 -15.82 2.16 9.79
N GLU A 40 -15.35 3.35 9.41
CA GLU A 40 -15.78 4.61 10.01
C GLU A 40 -17.22 4.99 9.61
N ALA A 41 -17.65 4.66 8.40
CA ALA A 41 -19.04 4.86 7.98
C ALA A 41 -20.01 3.95 8.76
N LEU A 42 -19.65 2.69 8.99
CA LEU A 42 -20.43 1.75 9.80
C LEU A 42 -20.57 2.26 11.25
N LYS A 43 -19.48 2.75 11.85
CA LYS A 43 -19.53 3.35 13.20
C LYS A 43 -20.51 4.52 13.28
N LYS A 44 -20.49 5.42 12.28
CA LYS A 44 -21.41 6.57 12.21
C LYS A 44 -22.87 6.15 12.06
N GLN A 45 -23.14 4.98 11.48
CA GLN A 45 -24.47 4.39 11.36
C GLN A 45 -24.88 3.56 12.60
N GLY A 46 -24.06 3.51 13.66
CA GLY A 46 -24.31 2.67 14.82
C GLY A 46 -24.15 1.17 14.55
N ARG A 47 -23.47 0.80 13.47
CA ARG A 47 -23.21 -0.59 13.07
C ARG A 47 -21.83 -1.05 13.53
N ASN A 48 -21.64 -2.37 13.58
CA ASN A 48 -20.35 -2.95 13.96
C ASN A 48 -19.30 -2.68 12.86
N PRO A 49 -18.19 -1.97 13.13
CA PRO A 49 -17.14 -1.75 12.14
C PRO A 49 -16.52 -3.05 11.60
N ASN A 50 -16.60 -4.15 12.34
CA ASN A 50 -16.11 -5.47 11.90
C ASN A 50 -16.96 -6.10 10.78
N ASP A 51 -18.10 -5.47 10.42
CA ASP A 51 -18.85 -5.84 9.22
C ASP A 51 -18.11 -5.42 7.93
N ALA A 52 -17.20 -4.44 8.00
CA ALA A 52 -16.31 -4.10 6.89
C ALA A 52 -15.21 -5.17 6.74
N LYS A 53 -15.42 -6.08 5.79
CA LYS A 53 -14.51 -7.20 5.51
C LYS A 53 -13.92 -7.09 4.11
N MET A 54 -12.90 -7.90 3.84
CA MET A 54 -12.35 -8.07 2.50
C MET A 54 -12.01 -9.52 2.21
N LEU A 55 -12.22 -9.95 0.97
CA LEU A 55 -11.59 -11.15 0.44
C LEU A 55 -10.22 -10.75 -0.11
N ARG A 56 -9.17 -11.19 0.57
CA ARG A 56 -7.78 -10.86 0.24
C ARG A 56 -7.39 -11.46 -1.11
N ILE A 57 -7.17 -10.62 -2.12
CA ILE A 57 -6.87 -11.06 -3.51
C ILE A 57 -5.58 -11.90 -3.56
N ASP A 58 -4.58 -11.59 -2.76
CA ASP A 58 -3.36 -12.40 -2.66
C ASP A 58 -3.62 -13.82 -2.14
N LYS A 59 -4.64 -14.02 -1.31
CA LYS A 59 -5.07 -15.34 -0.86
C LYS A 59 -5.88 -16.05 -1.94
N LEU A 60 -6.79 -15.34 -2.61
CA LEU A 60 -7.57 -15.89 -3.72
C LEU A 60 -6.69 -16.33 -4.91
N ALA A 61 -5.60 -15.60 -5.17
CA ALA A 61 -4.66 -15.88 -6.25
C ALA A 61 -3.45 -16.74 -5.81
N GLU A 62 -3.39 -17.14 -4.54
CA GLU A 62 -2.32 -17.97 -3.94
C GLU A 62 -0.91 -17.38 -4.08
N LEU A 63 -0.78 -16.06 -3.94
CA LEU A 63 0.49 -15.32 -4.13
C LEU A 63 1.33 -15.21 -2.85
N GLY A 64 0.72 -15.52 -1.70
CA GLY A 64 1.30 -15.43 -0.37
C GLY A 64 1.28 -14.02 0.26
N CYS A 65 1.42 -12.97 -0.54
CA CYS A 65 1.36 -11.57 -0.10
C CYS A 65 0.74 -10.64 -1.15
N CYS A 66 0.27 -9.46 -0.73
CA CYS A 66 -0.20 -8.36 -1.60
C CYS A 66 0.93 -7.62 -2.34
N CYS A 67 1.96 -8.32 -2.82
CA CYS A 67 3.12 -7.73 -3.52
C CYS A 67 2.73 -6.90 -4.75
N PHE A 68 1.68 -7.29 -5.47
CA PHE A 68 1.16 -6.56 -6.62
C PHE A 68 0.48 -5.23 -6.27
N CYS A 69 0.24 -4.95 -4.98
CA CYS A 69 -0.39 -3.72 -4.50
C CYS A 69 0.61 -2.62 -4.12
N THR A 70 1.92 -2.90 -4.17
CA THR A 70 2.95 -1.91 -3.77
C THR A 70 2.85 -0.65 -4.61
N ILE A 71 2.77 0.51 -3.93
CA ILE A 71 2.78 1.82 -4.59
C ILE A 71 4.23 2.23 -4.82
N LEU A 72 4.57 2.59 -6.06
CA LEU A 72 5.94 2.80 -6.51
C LEU A 72 6.17 4.25 -6.96
N TYR A 73 7.39 4.75 -6.75
CA TYR A 73 7.88 5.91 -7.50
C TYR A 73 8.32 5.43 -8.89
N ILE A 74 7.79 6.07 -9.95
CA ILE A 74 8.11 5.75 -11.34
C ILE A 74 8.62 7.00 -12.06
N ALA A 75 9.44 6.79 -13.08
CA ALA A 75 9.91 7.85 -13.96
C ALA A 75 9.98 7.32 -15.39
N ASN A 76 9.84 8.21 -16.37
CA ASN A 76 10.01 7.88 -17.77
C ASN A 76 11.49 7.57 -18.08
N ASP A 77 11.76 6.51 -18.84
CA ASP A 77 13.12 6.05 -19.13
C ASP A 77 14.01 7.12 -19.77
N LYS A 78 13.47 7.88 -20.74
CA LYS A 78 14.20 8.98 -21.38
C LYS A 78 14.53 10.06 -20.35
N PHE A 79 13.59 10.41 -19.48
CA PHE A 79 13.85 11.38 -18.42
C PHE A 79 14.93 10.90 -17.44
N ILE A 80 14.94 9.61 -17.08
CA ILE A 80 15.99 9.01 -16.25
C ILE A 80 17.36 9.14 -16.93
N ALA A 81 17.46 8.74 -18.20
CA ALA A 81 18.70 8.78 -18.97
C ALA A 81 19.25 10.21 -19.12
N GLU A 82 18.37 11.19 -19.34
CA GLU A 82 18.74 12.60 -19.51
C GLU A 82 18.96 13.34 -18.18
N ASN A 83 18.41 12.85 -17.06
CA ASN A 83 18.41 13.55 -15.77
C ASN A 83 18.81 12.66 -14.56
N PRO A 84 19.85 11.82 -14.64
CA PRO A 84 20.16 10.85 -13.58
C PRO A 84 20.44 11.50 -12.23
N GLU A 85 21.14 12.64 -12.21
CA GLU A 85 21.42 13.39 -10.98
C GLU A 85 20.16 14.01 -10.36
N LYS A 86 19.17 14.39 -11.18
CA LYS A 86 17.89 14.90 -10.68
C LYS A 86 17.10 13.77 -10.02
N ILE A 87 17.09 12.58 -10.61
CA ILE A 87 16.45 11.39 -10.02
C ILE A 87 17.08 11.06 -8.67
N LYS A 88 18.42 11.01 -8.59
CA LYS A 88 19.13 10.73 -7.34
C LYS A 88 18.84 11.77 -6.26
N LYS A 89 18.83 13.07 -6.61
CA LYS A 89 18.51 14.15 -5.66
C LYS A 89 17.04 14.11 -5.22
N PHE A 90 16.12 13.78 -6.13
CA PHE A 90 14.71 13.59 -5.81
C PHE A 90 14.54 12.47 -4.76
N LEU A 91 15.13 11.29 -5.01
CA LEU A 91 15.03 10.16 -4.08
C LEU A 91 15.69 10.46 -2.71
N LYS A 92 16.79 11.22 -2.68
CA LYS A 92 17.37 11.72 -1.42
C LYS A 92 16.41 12.62 -0.64
N ALA A 93 15.71 13.51 -1.32
CA ALA A 93 14.71 14.37 -0.67
C ALA A 93 13.53 13.55 -0.13
N VAL A 94 13.03 12.59 -0.91
CA VAL A 94 11.98 11.66 -0.48
C VAL A 94 12.42 10.85 0.74
N LYS A 95 13.65 10.31 0.73
CA LYS A 95 14.18 9.56 1.87
C LYS A 95 14.26 10.40 3.13
N ARG A 96 14.76 11.63 3.03
CA ARG A 96 14.82 12.56 4.17
C ARG A 96 13.43 12.86 4.74
N ALA A 97 12.44 13.10 3.88
CA ALA A 97 11.06 13.33 4.30
C ALA A 97 10.43 12.08 4.91
N THR A 98 10.74 10.90 4.36
CA THR A 98 10.29 9.59 4.89
C THR A 98 10.85 9.35 6.27
N ASP A 99 12.16 9.58 6.48
CA ASP A 99 12.82 9.43 7.77
C ASP A 99 12.20 10.35 8.82
N TYR A 100 11.95 11.61 8.46
CA TYR A 100 11.28 12.57 9.34
C TYR A 100 9.86 12.12 9.69
N MET A 101 9.06 11.73 8.70
CA MET A 101 7.68 11.27 8.93
C MET A 101 7.62 10.00 9.79
N LEU A 102 8.55 9.07 9.60
CA LEU A 102 8.61 7.85 10.41
C LEU A 102 9.07 8.14 11.85
N ALA A 103 9.96 9.11 12.06
CA ALA A 103 10.43 9.50 13.39
C ALA A 103 9.44 10.41 14.14
N SER A 104 8.69 11.24 13.41
CA SER A 104 7.79 12.27 13.97
C SER A 104 6.45 12.29 13.22
N PRO A 105 5.66 11.20 13.26
CA PRO A 105 4.47 11.04 12.44
C PRO A 105 3.35 12.03 12.75
N LYS A 106 3.21 12.47 14.01
CA LYS A 106 2.19 13.45 14.41
C LYS A 106 2.48 14.81 13.81
N GLU A 107 3.73 15.23 13.94
CA GLU A 107 4.24 16.51 13.48
C GLU A 107 4.19 16.57 11.94
N ALA A 108 4.71 15.55 11.28
CA ALA A 108 4.68 15.44 9.82
C ALA A 108 3.24 15.42 9.26
N TRP A 109 2.30 14.74 9.93
CA TRP A 109 0.89 14.75 9.53
C TRP A 109 0.24 16.12 9.71
N ALA A 110 0.54 16.83 10.81
CA ALA A 110 0.05 18.17 11.05
C ALA A 110 0.56 19.16 9.99
N GLU A 111 1.85 19.08 9.62
CA GLU A 111 2.42 19.88 8.54
C GLU A 111 1.75 19.60 7.20
N TYR A 112 1.53 18.32 6.87
CA TYR A 112 0.83 17.95 5.64
C TYR A 112 -0.63 18.45 5.65
N GLY A 113 -1.33 18.32 6.77
CA GLY A 113 -2.68 18.84 6.95
C GLY A 113 -2.78 20.35 6.82
N ASN A 114 -1.77 21.09 7.31
CA ASN A 114 -1.70 22.54 7.15
C ASN A 114 -1.59 22.95 5.66
N PHE A 115 -0.78 22.24 4.87
CA PHE A 115 -0.69 22.46 3.42
C PHE A 115 -1.91 21.96 2.65
N LYS A 116 -2.47 20.81 3.06
CA LYS A 116 -3.61 20.14 2.42
C LYS A 116 -4.75 19.92 3.44
N PRO A 117 -5.63 20.92 3.66
CA PRO A 117 -6.65 20.88 4.72
C PRO A 117 -7.57 19.65 4.71
N ALA A 118 -7.82 19.04 3.56
CA ALA A 118 -8.60 17.79 3.47
C ALA A 118 -8.00 16.65 4.34
N MET A 119 -6.69 16.65 4.57
CA MET A 119 -6.00 15.66 5.40
C MET A 119 -6.24 15.87 6.90
N GLN A 120 -6.75 17.02 7.33
CA GLN A 120 -7.06 17.29 8.74
C GLN A 120 -8.33 16.58 9.23
N SER A 121 -9.08 15.91 8.34
CA SER A 121 -10.26 15.16 8.76
C SER A 121 -9.89 13.96 9.65
N GLU A 122 -10.79 13.61 10.58
CA GLU A 122 -10.63 12.43 11.43
C GLU A 122 -10.45 11.16 10.60
N LEU A 123 -11.22 11.03 9.50
CA LEU A 123 -11.13 9.89 8.59
C LEU A 123 -9.74 9.78 7.96
N ASN A 124 -9.19 10.87 7.44
CA ASN A 124 -7.86 10.83 6.82
C ASN A 124 -6.76 10.60 7.85
N THR A 125 -6.93 11.09 9.08
CA THR A 125 -6.00 10.79 10.18
C THR A 125 -6.02 9.29 10.54
N LYS A 126 -7.20 8.65 10.54
CA LYS A 126 -7.31 7.19 10.71
C LYS A 126 -6.67 6.43 9.55
N LYS A 127 -6.92 6.85 8.31
CA LYS A 127 -6.26 6.29 7.11
C LYS A 127 -4.73 6.39 7.22
N PHE A 128 -4.21 7.54 7.64
CA PHE A 128 -2.77 7.73 7.84
C PHE A 128 -2.20 6.79 8.91
N SER A 129 -2.87 6.66 10.07
CA SER A 129 -2.42 5.72 11.11
C SER A 129 -2.35 4.27 10.60
N ARG A 130 -3.29 3.85 9.73
CA ARG A 130 -3.30 2.51 9.14
C ARG A 130 -2.29 2.33 8.01
N CYS A 131 -1.96 3.41 7.30
CA CYS A 131 -0.88 3.43 6.31
C CYS A 131 0.50 3.37 6.94
N PHE A 132 0.65 3.82 8.19
CA PHE A 132 1.94 4.08 8.81
C PHE A 132 2.87 2.85 8.84
N ALA A 133 2.33 1.65 9.07
CA ALA A 133 3.09 0.40 9.07
C ALA A 133 3.59 -0.03 7.68
N TYR A 134 3.00 0.52 6.61
CA TYR A 134 3.27 0.10 5.23
C TYR A 134 4.28 0.96 4.47
N PHE A 135 4.63 2.14 4.97
CA PHE A 135 5.65 2.97 4.31
C PHE A 135 6.98 2.19 4.19
N SER A 136 7.58 2.20 2.99
CA SER A 136 8.94 1.70 2.80
C SER A 136 9.91 2.70 3.44
N ASP A 137 10.65 2.28 4.44
CA ASP A 137 11.66 3.11 5.12
C ASP A 137 12.93 3.31 4.26
N SER A 138 13.22 2.34 3.41
CA SER A 138 14.40 2.29 2.56
C SER A 138 14.14 2.74 1.13
N LEU A 139 12.89 2.77 0.68
CA LEU A 139 12.49 3.03 -0.71
C LEU A 139 13.00 2.01 -1.74
N TYR A 140 13.63 0.92 -1.30
CA TYR A 140 14.14 -0.13 -2.18
C TYR A 140 13.02 -0.91 -2.86
N ASN A 141 13.24 -1.24 -4.13
CA ASN A 141 12.46 -2.26 -4.81
C ASN A 141 12.83 -3.63 -4.25
N VAL A 142 11.82 -4.41 -3.85
CA VAL A 142 12.01 -5.77 -3.30
C VAL A 142 12.08 -6.77 -4.45
N HIS A 143 13.26 -7.34 -4.71
CA HIS A 143 13.51 -8.17 -5.90
C HIS A 143 12.60 -9.39 -5.98
N ARG A 144 12.43 -10.12 -4.86
CA ARG A 144 11.51 -11.26 -4.78
C ARG A 144 10.09 -10.89 -5.20
N ASP A 145 9.61 -9.74 -4.76
CA ASP A 145 8.24 -9.31 -5.01
C ASP A 145 8.04 -8.96 -6.50
N TRP A 146 8.99 -8.25 -7.10
CA TRP A 146 9.01 -8.02 -8.56
C TRP A 146 9.00 -9.33 -9.37
N ARG A 147 9.75 -10.34 -8.94
CA ARG A 147 9.75 -11.66 -9.59
C ARG A 147 8.37 -12.33 -9.53
N LYS A 148 7.73 -12.30 -8.36
CA LYS A 148 6.38 -12.86 -8.16
C LYS A 148 5.34 -12.13 -9.00
N VAL A 149 5.34 -10.81 -8.97
CA VAL A 149 4.35 -9.98 -9.68
C VAL A 149 4.54 -10.08 -11.20
N ASN A 150 5.78 -10.17 -11.69
CA ASN A 150 6.05 -10.44 -13.11
C ASN A 150 5.40 -11.75 -13.55
N ASN A 151 5.63 -12.84 -12.81
CA ASN A 151 5.02 -14.14 -13.13
C ASN A 151 3.50 -14.12 -13.01
N TYR A 152 2.96 -13.37 -12.04
CA TYR A 152 1.53 -13.19 -11.92
C TYR A 152 0.93 -12.42 -13.11
N GLY A 153 1.59 -11.36 -13.58
CA GLY A 153 1.18 -10.64 -14.79
C GLY A 153 1.21 -11.51 -16.04
N LYS A 154 2.18 -12.42 -16.15
CA LYS A 154 2.22 -13.44 -17.23
C LYS A 154 1.05 -14.41 -17.13
N ARG A 155 0.73 -14.90 -15.93
CA ARG A 155 -0.45 -15.76 -15.68
C ARG A 155 -1.77 -15.06 -16.05
N LEU A 156 -1.84 -13.74 -15.84
CA LEU A 156 -3.00 -12.91 -16.22
C LEU A 156 -3.01 -12.50 -17.69
N GLU A 157 -2.02 -12.92 -18.49
CA GLU A 157 -1.88 -12.59 -19.91
C GLU A 157 -1.76 -11.09 -20.21
N ILE A 158 -1.34 -10.31 -19.21
CA ILE A 158 -1.09 -8.86 -19.36
C ILE A 158 0.40 -8.54 -19.57
N LEU A 159 1.28 -9.52 -19.39
CA LEU A 159 2.71 -9.42 -19.67
C LEU A 159 3.14 -10.55 -20.64
N PRO A 160 3.99 -10.25 -21.64
CA PRO A 160 4.62 -11.25 -22.48
C PRO A 160 5.44 -12.28 -21.68
N ALA A 161 5.60 -13.49 -22.23
CA ALA A 161 6.33 -14.57 -21.57
C ALA A 161 7.79 -14.23 -21.22
N ASP A 162 8.44 -13.40 -22.04
CA ASP A 162 9.82 -12.95 -21.91
C ASP A 162 9.97 -11.61 -21.16
N TYR A 163 8.87 -11.02 -20.68
CA TYR A 163 8.89 -9.72 -20.01
C TYR A 163 9.87 -9.69 -18.82
N GLN A 164 10.68 -8.63 -18.80
CA GLN A 164 11.64 -8.33 -17.75
C GLN A 164 11.09 -7.24 -16.82
N PRO A 165 11.17 -7.42 -15.50
CA PRO A 165 10.75 -6.39 -14.54
C PRO A 165 11.43 -5.04 -14.79
N ASN A 166 10.63 -3.98 -14.85
CA ASN A 166 11.06 -2.62 -15.18
C ASN A 166 11.29 -1.78 -13.92
N TYR A 167 12.29 -2.15 -13.11
CA TYR A 167 12.71 -1.39 -11.93
C TYR A 167 14.23 -1.30 -11.83
N THR A 168 14.70 -0.31 -11.07
CA THR A 168 16.13 -0.15 -10.74
C THR A 168 16.27 0.44 -9.33
N ASN A 169 17.30 0.00 -8.60
CA ASN A 169 17.71 0.55 -7.31
C ASN A 169 18.95 1.45 -7.43
N GLU A 170 19.52 1.62 -8.63
CA GLU A 170 20.82 2.29 -8.87
C GLU A 170 20.84 3.76 -8.45
N PHE A 171 19.67 4.40 -8.37
CA PHE A 171 19.54 5.81 -7.98
C PHE A 171 19.38 6.01 -6.46
N LEU A 172 19.25 4.94 -5.68
CA LEU A 172 19.23 5.00 -4.23
C LEU A 172 20.68 5.10 -3.71
N SER A 173 20.90 5.96 -2.70
CA SER A 173 22.24 6.32 -2.26
C SER A 173 22.53 5.98 -0.79
N TRP A 174 21.85 4.96 -0.27
CA TRP A 174 22.01 4.41 1.07
C TRP A 174 21.94 2.89 0.99
N PRO A 175 22.39 2.15 2.03
CA PRO A 175 22.50 0.69 1.96
C PRO A 175 21.16 -0.01 1.69
N GLU A 176 21.23 -1.09 0.91
CA GLU A 176 20.11 -1.99 0.67
C GLU A 176 19.83 -2.82 1.93
N PRO A 177 18.57 -2.87 2.40
CA PRO A 177 18.19 -3.80 3.46
C PRO A 177 18.39 -5.25 3.03
N LYS A 178 18.63 -6.13 3.99
CA LYS A 178 18.61 -7.58 3.72
C LYS A 178 17.19 -7.98 3.32
N GLU A 179 17.07 -8.80 2.28
CA GLU A 179 15.79 -9.40 1.95
C GLU A 179 15.26 -10.22 3.13
N VAL A 180 13.97 -10.10 3.39
CA VAL A 180 13.26 -10.86 4.42
C VAL A 180 13.31 -12.35 4.06
N SER A 181 13.83 -13.16 4.96
CA SER A 181 14.04 -14.60 4.75
C SER A 181 12.73 -15.37 4.78
N ASP A 182 11.79 -14.98 5.65
CA ASP A 182 10.44 -15.54 5.72
C ASP A 182 9.34 -14.47 5.47
N PRO A 183 8.99 -14.22 4.20
CA PRO A 183 7.92 -13.28 3.87
C PRO A 183 6.54 -13.69 4.36
N LEU A 184 6.27 -14.98 4.49
CA LEU A 184 4.96 -15.44 4.94
C LEU A 184 4.80 -15.10 6.41
N LYS A 185 5.86 -15.30 7.21
CA LYS A 185 5.86 -14.87 8.61
C LYS A 185 5.75 -13.35 8.75
N ALA A 186 6.48 -12.58 7.94
CA ALA A 186 6.36 -11.13 7.94
C ALA A 186 4.95 -10.64 7.58
N GLN A 187 4.25 -11.31 6.65
CA GLN A 187 2.86 -11.00 6.32
C GLN A 187 1.88 -11.36 7.44
N GLU A 188 2.08 -12.50 8.11
CA GLU A 188 1.29 -12.89 9.27
C GLU A 188 1.39 -11.84 10.38
N LEU A 189 2.62 -11.40 10.68
CA LEU A 189 2.89 -10.35 11.66
C LEU A 189 2.28 -9.01 11.26
N MET A 190 2.34 -8.65 9.97
CA MET A 190 1.68 -7.44 9.46
C MET A 190 0.16 -7.52 9.60
N ALA A 191 -0.45 -8.68 9.35
CA ALA A 191 -1.89 -8.86 9.54
C ALA A 191 -2.30 -8.70 11.01
N GLN A 192 -1.52 -9.27 11.94
CA GLN A 192 -1.72 -9.10 13.38
C GLN A 192 -1.58 -7.62 13.79
N HIS A 193 -0.53 -6.96 13.30
CA HIS A 193 -0.28 -5.55 13.56
C HIS A 193 -1.44 -4.64 13.13
N GLN A 194 -1.97 -4.86 11.93
CA GLN A 194 -3.10 -4.08 11.44
C GLN A 194 -4.39 -4.30 12.26
N GLU A 195 -4.62 -5.52 12.74
CA GLU A 195 -5.76 -5.79 13.63
C GLU A 195 -5.62 -5.03 14.95
N GLU A 196 -4.41 -4.97 15.51
CA GLU A 196 -4.13 -4.10 16.66
C GLU A 196 -4.37 -2.63 16.33
N CYS A 197 -3.92 -2.14 15.17
CA CYS A 197 -4.11 -0.75 14.75
C CYS A 197 -5.59 -0.32 14.67
N LYS A 198 -6.52 -1.25 14.41
CA LYS A 198 -7.97 -0.95 14.44
C LYS A 198 -8.44 -0.48 15.82
N THR A 199 -7.79 -0.95 16.89
CA THR A 199 -8.26 -0.75 18.27
C THR A 199 -7.37 0.20 19.08
N CYS A 200 -6.06 0.26 18.83
CA CYS A 200 -5.12 0.98 19.69
C CYS A 200 -4.79 2.42 19.23
N GLY A 201 -5.13 2.81 18.00
CA GLY A 201 -4.74 4.10 17.44
C GLY A 201 -3.20 4.32 17.43
N GLY A 202 -2.77 5.55 17.18
CA GLY A 202 -1.34 5.91 17.19
C GLY A 202 -0.56 5.45 15.95
N TYR A 203 0.76 5.44 16.07
CA TYR A 203 1.71 5.18 14.98
C TYR A 203 2.71 4.14 15.44
N LYS A 204 2.57 2.91 14.94
CA LYS A 204 3.49 1.81 15.25
C LYS A 204 4.02 1.21 13.95
N ARG A 205 5.27 0.77 14.00
CA ARG A 205 5.93 0.04 12.91
C ARG A 205 6.06 -1.41 13.32
N LEU A 206 5.99 -2.30 12.34
CA LEU A 206 6.32 -3.70 12.55
C LEU A 206 7.83 -3.82 12.80
N VAL A 207 8.21 -4.51 13.88
CA VAL A 207 9.61 -4.82 14.20
C VAL A 207 9.93 -6.22 13.66
N LEU A 208 10.77 -6.29 12.64
CA LEU A 208 11.22 -7.54 12.02
C LEU A 208 12.55 -7.98 12.65
N THR A 209 12.53 -8.41 13.91
CA THR A 209 13.72 -8.98 14.57
C THR A 209 13.81 -10.47 14.29
N GLY A 210 14.80 -10.89 13.49
CA GLY A 210 15.18 -12.31 13.34
C GLY A 210 14.44 -13.10 12.24
N ILE A 211 13.84 -12.43 11.27
CA ILE A 211 13.09 -12.99 10.12
C ILE A 211 13.43 -12.18 8.86
#